data_AF-A0A068UT02-F1
#
_entry.id   AF-A0A068UT02-F1
#
_cell.length_a   1.000
_cell.length_b   1.000
_cell.length_c   1.000
_cell.angle_alpha   90.00
_cell.angle_beta   90.00
_cell.angle_gamma   90.00
#
_symmetry.space_group_name_H-M   'P 1'
#
loop_
_entity.id
_entity.type
_entity.pdbx_description
1 polymer ?
#
loop_
_entity_poly.entity_id
_entity_poly.type
_entity_poly.pdbx_seq_one_letter_code
_entity_poly.pdbx_strand_id
1 'polypeptide(L)' 'MPKRCRFSKEVRSPTPAFVWIECQNEEDKDCHAVLRESKIIGRAGHAFGAERSYMRLSLVNSQDDFNLLHGCTIDLRC' A
#
# COMPACT_ATOMS: atom_id res chain seq x y z
N MET A 1 -4.15 15.76 -3.04
CA MET A 1 -4.86 17.06 -2.91
C MET A 1 -6.36 16.85 -3.04
N PRO A 2 -7.18 17.53 -2.22
CA PRO A 2 -8.64 17.46 -2.32
C PRO A 2 -9.13 17.97 -3.69
N LYS A 3 -10.16 17.32 -4.25
CA LYS A 3 -10.77 17.73 -5.53
C LYS A 3 -12.29 17.74 -5.42
N ARG A 4 -12.93 18.59 -6.23
CA ARG A 4 -14.40 18.63 -6.31
C ARG A 4 -14.92 17.40 -7.03
N CYS A 5 -15.78 16.65 -6.35
CA CYS A 5 -16.47 15.49 -6.89
C CYS A 5 -17.85 15.93 -7.43
N ARG A 6 -18.16 15.60 -8.69
CA ARG A 6 -19.47 15.93 -9.29
C ARG A 6 -20.60 15.09 -8.73
N PHE A 7 -20.32 13.83 -8.38
CA PHE A 7 -21.32 12.90 -7.85
C PHE A 7 -21.79 13.30 -6.46
N SER A 8 -20.87 13.47 -5.50
CA SER A 8 -21.23 13.89 -4.13
C SER A 8 -21.46 15.39 -3.98
N LYS A 9 -21.11 16.19 -4.99
CA LYS A 9 -21.17 17.67 -5.01
C LYS A 9 -20.24 18.38 -4.01
N GLU A 10 -19.36 17.63 -3.35
CA GLU A 10 -18.44 18.08 -2.31
C GLU A 10 -16.98 18.14 -2.78
N VAL A 11 -16.13 18.86 -2.05
CA VAL A 11 -14.68 18.70 -2.15
C VAL A 11 -14.27 17.50 -1.30
N ARG A 12 -13.58 16.53 -1.90
CA ARG A 12 -13.16 15.30 -1.22
C ARG A 12 -11.66 15.09 -1.29
N SER A 13 -11.10 14.57 -0.20
CA SER A 13 -9.75 14.03 -0.16
C SER A 13 -9.66 12.74 -0.98
N PRO A 14 -8.46 12.38 -1.49
CA PRO A 14 -8.26 11.13 -2.19
C PRO A 14 -8.55 9.91 -1.30
N THR A 15 -9.31 8.95 -1.81
CA THR A 15 -9.55 7.64 -1.20
C THR A 15 -9.17 6.54 -2.19
N PRO A 16 -7.86 6.35 -2.45
CA PRO A 16 -7.40 5.40 -3.46
C PRO A 16 -7.62 3.96 -3.01
N ALA A 17 -7.86 3.05 -3.96
CA ALA A 17 -7.98 1.62 -3.67
C ALA A 17 -6.61 0.93 -3.44
N PHE A 18 -5.54 1.52 -3.96
CA PHE A 18 -4.19 0.99 -3.88
C PHE A 18 -3.22 2.08 -3.45
N VAL A 19 -2.23 1.69 -2.66
CA VAL A 19 -1.07 2.55 -2.37
C VAL A 19 0.15 2.01 -3.13
N TRP A 20 0.91 2.94 -3.70
CA TRP A 20 2.20 2.66 -4.33
C TRP A 20 3.28 3.15 -3.39
N ILE A 21 4.22 2.27 -3.10
CA ILE A 21 5.39 2.58 -2.27
C ILE A 21 6.65 2.27 -3.06
N GLU A 22 7.69 3.05 -2.79
CA GLU A 22 9.02 2.91 -3.35
C GLU A 22 9.99 2.67 -2.20
N CYS A 23 10.73 1.57 -2.24
CA CYS A 23 11.83 1.35 -1.33
C CYS A 23 13.03 2.20 -1.78
N GLN A 24 13.48 3.11 -0.93
CA GLN A 24 14.56 4.05 -1.24
C GLN A 24 15.96 3.53 -0.91
N ASN A 25 16.07 2.46 -0.11
CA ASN A 25 17.36 1.90 0.26
C ASN A 25 17.99 1.15 -0.91
N GLU A 26 19.24 1.47 -1.24
CA GLU A 26 19.98 0.83 -2.33
C GLU A 26 20.27 -0.68 -2.08
N GLU A 27 20.23 -1.11 -0.82
CA GLU A 27 20.37 -2.51 -0.40
C GLU A 27 19.08 -3.31 -0.63
N ASP A 28 17.92 -2.65 -0.61
CA ASP A 28 16.58 -3.24 -0.76
C ASP A 28 16.10 -3.19 -2.22
N LYS A 29 16.93 -3.67 -3.16
CA LYS A 29 16.59 -3.67 -4.60
C LYS A 29 15.34 -4.48 -4.95
N ASP A 30 14.93 -5.38 -4.06
CA ASP A 30 13.67 -6.11 -4.15
C ASP A 30 12.77 -5.77 -2.95
N CYS A 31 12.12 -4.61 -3.06
CA CYS A 31 11.15 -4.10 -2.09
C CYS A 31 10.04 -5.13 -1.78
N HIS A 32 9.68 -5.96 -2.76
CA HIS A 32 8.68 -7.01 -2.61
C HIS A 32 9.18 -8.14 -1.70
N ALA A 33 10.44 -8.53 -1.83
CA ALA A 33 11.04 -9.58 -0.99
C ALA A 33 11.10 -9.16 0.49
N VAL A 34 11.60 -7.95 0.77
CA VAL A 34 11.75 -7.42 2.14
C VAL A 34 10.40 -7.35 2.88
N LEU A 35 9.37 -6.83 2.22
CA LEU A 35 8.07 -6.65 2.85
C LEU A 35 7.31 -7.97 3.00
N ARG A 36 7.60 -8.95 2.14
CA ARG A 36 7.05 -10.30 2.27
C ARG A 36 7.51 -10.99 3.55
N GLU A 37 8.75 -10.76 3.99
CA GLU A 37 9.25 -11.27 5.29
C GLU A 37 8.46 -10.71 6.47
N SER A 38 7.98 -9.48 6.34
CA SER A 38 7.11 -8.80 7.32
C SER A 38 5.63 -9.18 7.19
N LYS A 39 5.29 -10.23 6.43
CA LYS A 39 3.91 -10.68 6.13
C LYS A 39 3.05 -9.65 5.39
N ILE A 40 3.66 -8.62 4.82
CA ILE A 40 2.95 -7.63 4.00
C ILE A 40 2.84 -8.19 2.59
N ILE A 41 1.62 -8.52 2.17
CA ILE A 41 1.36 -9.13 0.87
C ILE A 41 0.97 -8.04 -0.13
N GLY A 42 1.84 -7.82 -1.12
CA GLY A 42 1.64 -6.86 -2.20
C GLY A 42 1.91 -7.43 -3.59
N ARG A 43 1.76 -6.59 -4.61
CA ARG A 43 2.15 -6.90 -5.99
C ARG A 43 3.37 -6.08 -6.38
N ALA A 44 4.43 -6.74 -6.83
CA ALA A 44 5.65 -6.09 -7.29
C ALA A 44 5.37 -5.11 -8.45
N GLY A 45 6.06 -3.98 -8.45
CA GLY A 45 5.92 -2.91 -9.45
C GLY A 45 6.23 -3.37 -10.87
N HIS A 46 7.17 -4.30 -11.03
CA HIS A 46 7.53 -4.87 -12.34
C HIS A 46 6.34 -5.53 -13.05
N ALA A 47 5.34 -6.03 -12.31
CA ALA A 47 4.13 -6.61 -12.90
C ALA A 47 3.23 -5.56 -13.60
N PHE A 48 3.52 -4.27 -13.39
CA PHE A 48 2.82 -3.13 -13.95
C PHE A 48 3.74 -2.24 -14.80
N GLY A 49 4.96 -2.70 -15.11
CA GLY A 49 5.95 -1.93 -15.87
C GLY A 49 6.69 -0.85 -15.06
N ALA A 50 6.60 -0.88 -13.72
CA ALA A 50 7.40 -0.04 -12.84
C ALA A 50 8.71 -0.74 -12.42
N GLU A 51 9.65 -0.01 -11.83
CA GLU A 51 10.89 -0.58 -11.30
C GLU A 51 10.63 -1.55 -10.13
N ARG A 52 11.58 -2.45 -9.84
CA ARG A 52 11.49 -3.43 -8.74
C ARG A 52 11.50 -2.78 -7.36
N SER A 53 11.99 -1.55 -7.26
CA SER A 53 11.89 -0.70 -6.07
C SER A 53 10.44 -0.35 -5.73
N TYR A 54 9.52 -0.42 -6.70
CA TYR A 54 8.10 -0.16 -6.48
C TYR A 54 7.31 -1.40 -6.10
N MET A 55 6.31 -1.20 -5.24
CA MET A 55 5.28 -2.20 -4.94
C MET A 55 3.91 -1.53 -4.80
N ARG A 56 2.86 -2.29 -5.14
CA ARG A 56 1.46 -1.90 -4.99
C ARG A 56 0.79 -2.73 -3.90
N LEU A 57 0.21 -2.06 -2.90
CA LEU A 57 -0.59 -2.67 -1.84
C LEU A 57 -2.08 -2.37 -2.04
N SER A 58 -2.95 -3.30 -1.65
CA SER A 58 -4.41 -3.16 -1.71
C SER A 58 -4.94 -2.63 -0.38
N LEU A 59 -5.68 -1.51 -0.42
CA LEU A 59 -6.37 -0.93 0.74
C LEU A 59 -7.83 -1.38 0.84
N VAL A 60 -8.30 -2.18 -0.12
CA VAL A 60 -9.70 -2.63 -0.26
C VAL A 60 -9.88 -4.13 -0.02
N ASN A 61 -8.86 -4.77 0.56
CA ASN A 61 -8.94 -6.16 1.00
C ASN A 61 -9.74 -6.28 2.32
N SER A 62 -9.67 -7.43 2.98
CA SER A 62 -10.33 -7.62 4.28
C SER A 62 -9.77 -6.64 5.32
N GLN A 63 -10.56 -6.38 6.37
CA GLN A 63 -10.11 -5.54 7.48
C GLN A 63 -8.85 -6.14 8.16
N ASP A 64 -8.75 -7.46 8.22
CA ASP A 64 -7.56 -8.14 8.77
C ASP A 64 -6.32 -7.87 7.92
N ASP A 65 -6.43 -7.95 6.59
CA ASP A 65 -5.34 -7.61 5.67
C ASP A 65 -4.93 -6.14 5.82
N PHE A 66 -5.90 -5.25 6.00
CA PHE A 66 -5.64 -3.84 6.23
C PHE A 66 -4.94 -3.60 7.58
N ASN A 67 -5.36 -4.30 8.63
CA ASN A 67 -4.77 -4.21 9.97
C ASN A 67 -3.32 -4.72 10.00
N LEU A 68 -2.99 -5.73 9.18
CA LEU A 68 -1.61 -6.20 8.99
C LEU A 68 -0.70 -5.12 8.41
N LEU A 69 -1.20 -4.29 7.49
CA LEU A 69 -0.44 -3.14 6.95
C LEU A 69 -0.19 -2.05 8.00
N HIS A 70 -1.16 -1.86 8.90
CA HIS A 70 -1.08 -0.86 9.97
C HIS A 70 -0.29 -1.32 11.20
N GLY A 71 0.07 -2.61 11.30
CA GLY A 71 0.85 -3.15 12.40
C GLY A 71 0.03 -3.51 13.66
N CYS A 72 -1.29 -3.74 13.57
CA CYS A 72 -2.10 -4.22 14.71
C CYS A 72 -1.68 -5.63 15.20
N THR A 73 -0.69 -6.24 14.55
CA THR A 73 0.00 -7.46 14.98
C THR A 73 1.12 -7.25 16.01
N ILE A 74 1.53 -5.99 16.30
CA ILE A 74 2.60 -5.70 17.27
C ILE A 74 2.05 -5.21 18.62
N ASP A 75 0.79 -4.75 18.69
CA ASP A 75 0.15 -4.33 19.93
C ASP A 75 -1.06 -5.22 20.25
N LEU A 76 -1.13 -5.75 21.46
CA LEU A 76 -2.22 -6.57 22.01
C LEU A 76 -3.51 -5.76 22.28
N ARG A 77 -3.67 -4.66 21.55
CA ARG A 77 -4.88 -3.85 21.45
C ARG A 77 -5.10 -3.48 19.98
N CYS A 78 -5.65 -4.44 19.25
CA CYS A 78 -6.88 -4.13 18.55
C CYS A 78 -8.01 -4.13 19.62
#